data_AF-A0A1H0U3N3-F1
#
_entry.id   AF-A0A1H0U3N3-F1
#
_cell.length_a   1.000
_cell.length_b   1.000
_cell.length_c   1.000
_cell.angle_alpha   90.00
_cell.angle_beta   90.00
_cell.angle_gamma   90.00
#
_symmetry.space_group_name_H-M   'P 1'
#
loop_
_entity.id
_entity.type
_entity.pdbx_description
1 polymer ?
#
loop_
_entity_poly.entity_id
_entity_poly.type
_entity_poly.pdbx_seq_one_letter_code
_entity_poly.pdbx_strand_id
1 'polypeptide(L)'
;MSELTVTPEYVNNSTLDELVTWYPGQSGPQPIELCLDLEDGTFWFRVNPEIGRSMPARHWHGLVQRWEVPAPLTPNGANAYLDELVDDAQAILNDSTVYWDGSNRVGSVGPEGQEADERIEAELGDERDIPEDRVVRTVEASDAYIECASEVLHSTGLTAATSDEQLDRMADDLEAEAASEGMVIRSVVDWLREQRAEMRRQVEDELGEVVDRLKADTIRRDELVNTMYAWCSQRDLADRIEVSQGTVSNLLNRQGA
;
A
#
# COMPACT_ATOMS: atom_id res chain seq x y z
N MET A 1 13.28 -12.40 48.18
CA MET A 1 12.52 -11.88 47.02
C MET A 1 13.24 -12.44 45.81
N SER A 2 12.53 -13.11 44.90
CA SER A 2 13.16 -13.52 43.65
C SER A 2 13.65 -12.25 42.95
N GLU A 3 14.90 -12.24 42.56
CA GLU A 3 15.48 -11.16 41.76
C GLU A 3 14.74 -11.20 40.41
N LEU A 4 13.98 -10.16 40.11
CA LEU A 4 13.27 -10.04 38.84
C LEU A 4 14.30 -9.71 37.76
N THR A 5 14.19 -10.38 36.61
CA THR A 5 15.10 -10.21 35.48
C THR A 5 14.30 -9.72 34.29
N VAL A 6 14.85 -8.74 33.59
CA VAL A 6 14.26 -8.24 32.36
C VAL A 6 14.27 -9.33 31.30
N THR A 7 13.12 -9.53 30.67
CA THR A 7 12.94 -10.53 29.61
C THR A 7 12.43 -9.82 28.35
N PRO A 8 13.30 -9.66 27.33
CA PRO A 8 12.87 -9.12 26.04
C PRO A 8 11.87 -10.04 25.32
N GLU A 9 10.77 -9.48 24.84
CA GLU A 9 9.87 -10.14 23.89
C GLU A 9 10.20 -9.68 22.48
N TYR A 10 10.98 -10.48 21.77
CA TYR A 10 11.40 -10.18 20.41
C TYR A 10 10.23 -10.23 19.42
N VAL A 11 10.22 -9.26 18.52
CA VAL A 11 9.27 -9.15 17.41
C VAL A 11 9.57 -10.23 16.38
N ASN A 12 8.53 -10.84 15.84
CA ASN A 12 8.70 -11.84 14.80
C ASN A 12 9.11 -11.19 13.47
N ASN A 13 10.24 -11.62 12.92
CA ASN A 13 10.78 -11.12 11.66
C ASN A 13 9.89 -11.40 10.42
N SER A 14 8.83 -12.21 10.55
CA SER A 14 7.95 -12.54 9.43
C SER A 14 6.78 -11.58 9.23
N THR A 15 6.53 -10.61 10.13
CA THR A 15 5.32 -9.79 10.10
C THR A 15 5.58 -8.36 10.55
N LEU A 16 5.41 -7.40 9.64
CA LEU A 16 5.50 -5.96 9.94
C LEU A 16 4.27 -5.43 10.72
N ASP A 17 3.14 -6.14 10.66
CA ASP A 17 1.88 -5.72 11.27
C ASP A 17 1.97 -5.52 12.80
N GLU A 18 2.91 -6.18 13.46
CA GLU A 18 3.15 -6.03 14.91
C GLU A 18 3.77 -4.67 15.27
N LEU A 19 4.42 -4.00 14.31
CA LEU A 19 5.11 -2.72 14.49
C LEU A 19 4.50 -1.60 13.65
N VAL A 20 3.75 -1.92 12.61
CA VAL A 20 3.18 -0.91 11.71
C VAL A 20 1.69 -1.14 11.55
N THR A 21 0.89 -0.22 12.08
CA THR A 21 -0.57 -0.28 12.00
C THR A 21 -1.15 1.07 11.62
N TRP A 22 -2.12 1.10 10.71
CA TRP A 22 -2.92 2.28 10.41
C TRP A 22 -4.34 2.12 10.89
N TYR A 23 -4.84 3.15 11.56
CA TYR A 23 -6.26 3.25 11.87
C TYR A 23 -7.01 4.07 10.82
N PRO A 24 -8.24 3.67 10.45
CA PRO A 24 -9.05 4.40 9.48
C PRO A 24 -9.14 5.89 9.84
N GLY A 25 -8.82 6.76 8.88
CA GLY A 25 -8.87 8.22 9.03
C GLY A 25 -7.61 8.89 9.59
N GLN A 26 -6.55 8.13 9.90
CA GLN A 26 -5.25 8.69 10.30
C GLN A 26 -4.35 8.93 9.10
N SER A 27 -3.57 10.02 9.13
CA SER A 27 -2.62 10.41 8.07
C SER A 27 -1.26 9.71 8.16
N GLY A 28 -0.99 9.00 9.25
CA GLY A 28 0.26 8.30 9.50
C GLY A 28 0.02 7.00 10.29
N PRO A 29 1.05 6.14 10.39
CA PRO A 29 0.98 4.94 11.22
C PRO A 29 0.76 5.32 12.68
N GLN A 30 0.21 4.40 13.45
CA GLN A 30 0.14 4.57 14.90
C GLN A 30 1.55 4.59 15.51
N PRO A 31 1.80 5.44 16.51
CA PRO A 31 3.08 5.46 17.22
C PRO A 31 3.40 4.10 17.81
N ILE A 32 4.68 3.74 17.80
CA ILE A 32 5.19 2.57 18.51
C ILE A 32 5.69 3.03 19.89
N GLU A 33 5.46 2.22 20.90
CA GLU A 33 5.96 2.40 22.24
C GLU A 33 6.88 1.23 22.62
N LEU A 34 8.04 1.52 23.20
CA LEU A 34 8.83 0.56 23.96
C LEU A 34 8.27 0.51 25.37
N CYS A 35 8.09 -0.68 25.94
CA CYS A 35 7.42 -0.87 27.23
C CYS A 35 8.23 -1.81 28.14
N LEU A 36 8.27 -1.48 29.44
CA LEU A 36 8.82 -2.32 30.50
C LEU A 36 7.77 -2.51 31.60
N ASP A 37 7.39 -3.75 31.91
CA ASP A 37 6.52 -4.07 33.04
C ASP A 37 7.33 -4.28 34.33
N LEU A 38 7.06 -3.47 35.35
CA LEU A 38 7.79 -3.51 36.61
C LEU A 38 7.35 -4.66 37.53
N GLU A 39 6.24 -5.35 37.23
CA GLU A 39 5.76 -6.48 38.03
C GLU A 39 6.44 -7.79 37.66
N ASP A 40 6.75 -8.00 36.38
CA ASP A 40 7.32 -9.26 35.87
C ASP A 40 8.62 -9.12 35.08
N GLY A 41 9.02 -7.90 34.71
CA GLY A 41 10.24 -7.62 33.96
C GLY A 41 10.11 -7.79 32.45
N THR A 42 8.91 -7.96 31.90
CA THR A 42 8.73 -8.09 30.45
C THR A 42 9.13 -6.78 29.75
N PHE A 43 9.88 -6.87 28.65
CA PHE A 43 10.35 -5.71 27.88
C PHE A 43 10.06 -5.88 26.38
N TRP A 44 9.22 -5.03 25.80
CA TRP A 44 8.64 -5.29 24.48
C TRP A 44 8.24 -4.01 23.74
N PHE A 45 8.06 -4.13 22.42
CA PHE A 45 7.44 -3.09 21.61
C PHE A 45 5.94 -3.34 21.44
N ARG A 46 5.17 -2.26 21.38
CA ARG A 46 3.76 -2.32 21.01
C ARG A 46 3.35 -1.13 20.18
N VAL A 47 2.37 -1.33 19.32
CA VAL A 47 1.63 -0.22 18.70
C VAL A 47 0.73 0.42 19.76
N ASN A 48 0.75 1.75 19.86
CA ASN A 48 -0.17 2.48 20.73
C ASN A 48 -1.61 2.34 20.20
N PRO A 49 -2.52 1.67 20.94
CA PRO A 49 -3.88 1.43 20.49
C PRO A 49 -4.83 2.61 20.74
N GLU A 50 -4.39 3.64 21.47
CA GLU A 50 -5.25 4.71 21.94
C GLU A 50 -5.34 5.85 20.91
N ILE A 51 -6.55 6.07 20.36
CA ILE A 51 -6.86 7.28 19.58
C ILE A 51 -7.28 8.40 20.54
N GLY A 52 -6.38 9.31 20.87
CA GLY A 52 -6.67 10.50 21.70
C GLY A 52 -5.79 10.62 22.96
N ARG A 53 -6.34 11.14 24.07
CA ARG A 53 -5.61 11.36 25.35
C ARG A 53 -5.90 10.30 26.42
N SER A 54 -6.42 9.15 26.03
CA SER A 54 -6.70 8.05 26.96
C SER A 54 -5.40 7.30 27.27
N MET A 55 -5.24 6.86 28.52
CA MET A 55 -4.03 6.18 29.00
C MET A 55 -4.47 4.92 29.76
N PRO A 56 -3.93 3.73 29.42
CA PRO A 56 -4.24 2.51 30.15
C PRO A 56 -3.91 2.66 31.64
N ALA A 57 -4.76 2.10 32.51
CA ALA A 57 -4.61 2.25 33.97
C ALA A 57 -3.24 1.77 34.49
N ARG A 58 -2.65 0.72 33.90
CA ARG A 58 -1.30 0.23 34.26
C ARG A 58 -0.23 1.29 33.99
N HIS A 59 -0.35 2.06 32.91
CA HIS A 59 0.56 3.16 32.58
C HIS A 59 0.30 4.34 33.54
N TRP A 60 -0.96 4.69 33.77
CA TRP A 60 -1.34 5.77 34.69
C TRP A 60 -0.82 5.54 36.11
N HIS A 61 -0.78 4.29 36.56
CA HIS A 61 -0.25 3.90 37.86
C HIS A 61 1.26 3.57 37.86
N GLY A 62 1.97 3.80 36.76
CA GLY A 62 3.43 3.60 36.68
C GLY A 62 3.88 2.15 36.79
N LEU A 63 2.99 1.18 36.59
CA LEU A 63 3.32 -0.24 36.60
C LEU A 63 4.04 -0.67 35.32
N VAL A 64 3.80 0.05 34.23
CA VAL A 64 4.49 -0.11 32.95
C VAL A 64 5.15 1.21 32.62
N GLN A 65 6.48 1.20 32.46
CA GLN A 65 7.23 2.31 31.88
C GLN A 65 7.11 2.26 30.37
N ARG A 66 7.04 3.42 29.72
CA ARG A 66 6.89 3.51 28.27
C ARG A 66 7.77 4.61 27.70
N TRP A 67 8.31 4.35 26.53
CA TRP A 67 9.03 5.33 25.73
C TRP A 67 8.44 5.40 24.34
N GLU A 68 8.23 6.61 23.84
CA GLU A 68 7.74 6.83 22.48
C GLU A 68 8.90 6.62 21.50
N VAL A 69 8.64 5.82 20.47
CA VAL A 69 9.61 5.57 19.40
C VAL A 69 9.28 6.53 18.26
N PRO A 70 10.25 7.32 17.78
CA PRO A 70 9.92 8.45 16.90
C PRO A 70 9.63 8.02 15.45
N ALA A 71 9.93 6.77 15.08
CA ALA A 71 9.63 6.23 13.75
C ALA A 71 9.15 4.77 13.79
N PRO A 72 8.39 4.31 12.78
CA PRO A 72 8.08 2.90 12.62
C PRO A 72 9.35 2.07 12.42
N LEU A 73 9.51 0.98 13.18
CA LEU A 73 10.70 0.13 13.14
C LEU A 73 10.50 -1.11 12.29
N THR A 74 11.60 -1.59 11.69
CA THR A 74 11.67 -2.95 11.17
C THR A 74 11.77 -3.94 12.34
N PRO A 75 11.39 -5.22 12.19
CA PRO A 75 11.55 -6.22 13.24
C PRO A 75 13.00 -6.35 13.72
N ASN A 76 13.96 -6.28 12.78
CA ASN A 76 15.39 -6.28 13.12
C ASN A 76 15.79 -5.02 13.91
N GLY A 77 15.28 -3.85 13.53
CA GLY A 77 15.54 -2.60 14.25
C GLY A 77 14.98 -2.62 15.67
N ALA A 78 13.74 -3.10 15.84
CA ALA A 78 13.12 -3.28 17.15
C ALA A 78 13.92 -4.27 18.00
N ASN A 79 14.27 -5.44 17.46
CA ASN A 79 15.03 -6.45 18.19
C ASN A 79 16.44 -5.95 18.57
N ALA A 80 17.08 -5.14 17.72
CA ALA A 80 18.36 -4.49 18.05
C ALA A 80 18.22 -3.52 19.23
N TYR A 81 17.17 -2.71 19.27
CA TYR A 81 16.91 -1.84 20.43
C TYR A 81 16.64 -2.64 21.71
N LEU A 82 15.91 -3.76 21.63
CA LEU A 82 15.71 -4.63 22.79
C LEU A 82 17.05 -5.13 23.34
N ASP A 83 17.96 -5.56 22.47
CA ASP A 83 19.30 -6.03 22.86
C ASP A 83 20.17 -4.91 23.45
N GLU A 84 20.11 -3.71 22.87
CA GLU A 84 20.93 -2.57 23.29
C GLU A 84 20.46 -1.97 24.61
N LEU A 85 19.14 -1.96 24.86
CA LEU A 85 18.54 -1.27 26.01
C LEU A 85 18.22 -2.19 27.18
N VAL A 86 18.43 -3.52 27.05
CA VAL A 86 18.09 -4.49 28.10
C VAL A 86 18.78 -4.21 29.42
N ASP A 87 20.04 -3.74 29.40
CA ASP A 87 20.81 -3.45 30.60
C ASP A 87 20.28 -2.20 31.33
N ASP A 88 19.87 -1.17 30.58
CA ASP A 88 19.24 0.01 31.16
C ASP A 88 17.83 -0.31 31.69
N ALA A 89 17.06 -1.12 30.97
CA ALA A 89 15.77 -1.63 31.45
C ALA A 89 15.94 -2.44 32.77
N GLN A 90 17.02 -3.23 32.88
CA GLN A 90 17.32 -3.97 34.11
C GLN A 90 17.69 -3.03 35.26
N ALA A 91 18.42 -1.93 35.00
CA ALA A 91 18.72 -0.91 36.01
C ALA A 91 17.44 -0.25 36.54
N ILE A 92 16.48 0.06 35.66
CA ILE A 92 15.16 0.58 36.03
C ILE A 92 14.43 -0.43 36.92
N LEU A 93 14.34 -1.69 36.49
CA LEU A 93 13.65 -2.74 37.22
C LEU A 93 14.24 -2.94 38.63
N ASN A 94 15.57 -2.93 38.74
CA ASN A 94 16.30 -3.08 40.00
C ASN A 94 16.04 -1.94 40.99
N ASP A 95 15.92 -0.71 40.49
CA ASP A 95 15.63 0.48 41.31
C ASP A 95 14.14 0.85 41.31
N SER A 96 13.27 -0.10 40.98
CA SER A 96 11.82 0.09 41.01
C SER A 96 11.17 -0.56 42.23
N THR A 97 10.02 0.00 42.63
CA THR A 97 9.16 -0.59 43.66
C THR A 97 7.71 -0.56 43.23
N VAL A 98 7.00 -1.67 43.45
CA VAL A 98 5.55 -1.75 43.26
C VAL A 98 4.88 -1.94 44.62
N TYR A 99 4.03 -0.99 45.00
CA TYR A 99 3.35 -1.00 46.30
C TYR A 99 1.86 -0.66 46.17
N TRP A 100 1.09 -0.92 47.23
CA TRP A 100 -0.33 -0.56 47.31
C TRP A 100 -0.49 0.80 47.99
N ASP A 101 -1.13 1.76 47.32
CA ASP A 101 -1.30 3.14 47.83
C ASP A 101 -2.56 3.35 48.69
N GLY A 102 -3.37 2.30 48.87
CA GLY A 102 -4.67 2.35 49.53
C GLY A 102 -5.86 2.17 48.59
N SER A 103 -5.67 2.37 47.28
CA SER A 103 -6.69 2.16 46.25
C SER A 103 -6.20 1.37 45.04
N ASN A 104 -4.92 1.49 44.66
CA ASN A 104 -4.35 0.87 43.47
C ASN A 104 -2.93 0.36 43.75
N ARG A 105 -2.43 -0.52 42.86
CA ARG A 105 -1.00 -0.84 42.79
C ARG A 105 -0.31 0.25 41.99
N VAL A 106 0.77 0.79 42.54
CA VAL A 106 1.52 1.88 41.94
C VAL A 106 2.99 1.47 41.84
N GLY A 107 3.58 1.71 40.68
CA GLY A 107 5.02 1.58 40.45
C GLY A 107 5.72 2.92 40.69
N SER A 108 6.91 2.87 41.30
CA SER A 108 7.78 4.02 41.48
C SER A 108 9.21 3.62 41.16
N VAL A 109 9.87 4.43 40.33
CA VAL A 109 11.28 4.27 39.95
C VAL A 109 12.13 5.22 40.79
N GLY A 110 13.21 4.71 41.37
CA GLY A 110 14.18 5.47 42.14
C GLY A 110 15.16 6.28 41.27
N PRO A 111 16.13 6.96 41.89
CA PRO A 111 17.06 7.84 41.17
C PRO A 111 17.96 7.13 40.16
N GLU A 112 18.48 5.93 40.47
CA GLU A 112 19.35 5.18 39.55
C GLU A 112 18.54 4.68 38.35
N GLY A 113 17.28 4.28 38.59
CA GLY A 113 16.35 3.94 37.53
C GLY A 113 15.97 5.15 36.67
N GLN A 114 15.82 6.34 37.25
CA GLN A 114 15.57 7.57 36.48
C GLN A 114 16.75 7.94 35.57
N GLU A 115 17.99 7.73 36.01
CA GLU A 115 19.15 7.94 35.14
C GLU A 115 19.19 6.94 33.97
N ALA A 116 18.70 5.72 34.17
CA ALA A 116 18.57 4.72 33.09
C ALA A 116 17.40 5.05 32.14
N ASP A 117 16.29 5.55 32.67
CA ASP A 117 15.15 6.06 31.91
C ASP A 117 15.58 7.18 30.94
N GLU A 118 16.35 8.16 31.44
CA GLU A 118 16.89 9.23 30.61
C GLU A 118 17.85 8.73 29.50
N ARG A 119 18.60 7.64 29.75
CA ARG A 119 19.46 7.02 28.72
C ARG A 119 18.64 6.33 27.63
N ILE A 120 17.59 5.62 28.00
CA ILE A 120 16.67 5.00 27.04
C ILE A 120 16.01 6.08 26.16
N GLU A 121 15.51 7.16 26.76
CA GLU A 121 14.92 8.27 26.01
C GLU A 121 15.95 8.93 25.07
N ALA A 122 17.18 9.11 25.53
CA ALA A 122 18.25 9.68 24.71
C ALA A 122 18.66 8.78 23.53
N GLU A 123 18.69 7.45 23.72
CA GLU A 123 19.05 6.48 22.68
C GLU A 123 17.95 6.32 21.63
N LEU A 124 16.67 6.41 22.03
CA LEU A 124 15.55 6.42 21.09
C LEU A 124 15.49 7.72 20.28
N GLY A 125 15.94 8.84 20.87
CA GLY A 125 16.27 10.07 20.16
C GLY A 125 15.12 10.70 19.35
N ASP A 126 15.47 11.34 18.23
CA ASP A 126 14.55 11.89 17.23
C ASP A 126 14.56 10.98 15.98
N GLU A 127 13.52 11.02 15.16
CA GLU A 127 13.38 10.21 13.94
C GLU A 127 14.61 10.30 13.03
N ARG A 128 15.25 11.48 12.99
CA ARG A 128 16.44 11.76 12.16
C ARG A 128 17.71 11.05 12.62
N ASP A 129 17.74 10.58 13.86
CA ASP A 129 18.90 9.93 14.45
C ASP A 129 18.81 8.39 14.38
N ILE A 130 17.65 7.84 13.99
CA ILE A 130 17.50 6.39 13.80
C ILE A 130 18.22 5.95 12.51
N PRO A 131 19.06 4.91 12.56
CA PRO A 131 19.65 4.30 11.37
C PRO A 131 18.60 3.88 10.33
N GLU A 132 18.85 4.18 9.04
CA GLU A 132 17.90 3.91 7.95
C GLU A 132 17.52 2.43 7.82
N ASP A 133 18.39 1.51 8.22
CA ASP A 133 18.16 0.06 8.20
C ASP A 133 17.25 -0.45 9.34
N ARG A 134 16.98 0.41 10.34
CA ARG A 134 16.08 0.10 11.47
C ARG A 134 14.67 0.61 11.26
N VAL A 135 14.44 1.51 10.31
CA VAL A 135 13.13 2.14 10.08
C VAL A 135 12.40 1.54 8.89
N VAL A 136 11.08 1.46 9.00
CA VAL A 136 10.22 1.11 7.86
C VAL A 136 9.88 2.38 7.11
N ARG A 137 10.15 2.38 5.80
CA ARG A 137 9.71 3.48 4.93
C ARG A 137 8.25 3.30 4.57
N THR A 138 7.43 4.31 4.84
CA THR A 138 6.00 4.29 4.49
C THR A 138 5.71 5.26 3.37
N VAL A 139 5.06 4.82 2.29
CA VAL A 139 4.75 5.65 1.12
C VAL A 139 3.36 5.33 0.56
N GLU A 140 2.65 6.31 0.01
CA GLU A 140 1.40 6.05 -0.72
C GLU A 140 1.69 5.42 -2.09
N ALA A 141 0.86 4.48 -2.55
CA ALA A 141 1.03 3.84 -3.85
C ALA A 141 1.07 4.84 -5.01
N SER A 142 0.25 5.90 -4.93
CA SER A 142 0.24 6.96 -5.96
C SER A 142 1.59 7.65 -6.09
N ASP A 143 2.31 7.82 -4.98
CA ASP A 143 3.60 8.50 -4.93
C ASP A 143 4.74 7.51 -5.22
N ALA A 144 4.66 6.29 -4.66
CA ALA A 144 5.63 5.22 -4.87
C ALA A 144 5.75 4.85 -6.36
N TYR A 145 4.63 4.81 -7.06
CA TYR A 145 4.57 4.36 -8.45
C TYR A 145 4.47 5.50 -9.47
N ILE A 146 4.60 6.77 -9.06
CA ILE A 146 4.36 7.91 -9.96
C ILE A 146 5.26 7.90 -11.20
N GLU A 147 6.54 7.54 -11.04
CA GLU A 147 7.53 7.53 -12.13
C GLU A 147 7.59 6.20 -12.88
N CYS A 148 7.09 5.11 -12.28
CA CYS A 148 7.21 3.75 -12.81
C CYS A 148 5.85 3.05 -13.05
N ALA A 149 4.75 3.80 -13.02
CA ALA A 149 3.39 3.25 -13.15
C ALA A 149 3.26 2.32 -14.35
N SER A 150 3.77 2.69 -15.52
CA SER A 150 3.69 1.85 -16.72
C SER A 150 4.42 0.51 -16.58
N GLU A 151 5.59 0.50 -15.92
CA GLU A 151 6.39 -0.70 -15.69
C GLU A 151 5.72 -1.63 -14.67
N VAL A 152 5.22 -1.06 -13.57
CA VAL A 152 4.48 -1.79 -12.54
C VAL A 152 3.20 -2.39 -13.12
N LEU A 153 2.43 -1.62 -13.87
CA LEU A 153 1.21 -2.11 -14.52
C LEU A 153 1.48 -3.21 -15.55
N HIS A 154 2.60 -3.10 -16.28
CA HIS A 154 3.01 -4.13 -17.22
C HIS A 154 3.44 -5.42 -16.51
N SER A 155 4.25 -5.33 -15.46
CA SER A 155 4.76 -6.47 -14.71
C SER A 155 3.66 -7.25 -13.97
N THR A 156 2.67 -6.54 -13.42
CA THR A 156 1.49 -7.13 -12.78
C THR A 156 0.50 -7.74 -13.78
N GLY A 157 0.59 -7.36 -15.07
CA GLY A 157 -0.35 -7.77 -16.09
C GLY A 157 -1.75 -7.18 -15.88
N LEU A 158 -1.85 -5.97 -15.31
CA LEU A 158 -3.13 -5.30 -15.11
C LEU A 158 -3.82 -5.02 -16.47
N THR A 159 -5.11 -5.31 -16.55
CA THR A 159 -5.94 -5.01 -17.72
C THR A 159 -7.30 -4.44 -17.30
N ALA A 160 -8.02 -3.82 -18.23
CA ALA A 160 -9.39 -3.36 -18.01
C ALA A 160 -10.36 -4.48 -17.54
N ALA A 161 -10.05 -5.75 -17.87
CA ALA A 161 -10.87 -6.91 -17.53
C ALA A 161 -10.54 -7.54 -16.17
N THR A 162 -9.47 -7.08 -15.50
CA THR A 162 -9.02 -7.65 -14.22
C THR A 162 -10.12 -7.52 -13.15
N SER A 163 -10.44 -8.62 -12.45
CA SER A 163 -11.46 -8.66 -11.39
C SER A 163 -10.96 -8.05 -10.08
N ASP A 164 -11.86 -7.72 -9.15
CA ASP A 164 -11.46 -7.18 -7.84
C ASP A 164 -10.62 -8.18 -7.05
N GLU A 165 -10.94 -9.48 -7.08
CA GLU A 165 -10.14 -10.52 -6.41
C GLU A 165 -8.77 -10.76 -7.07
N GLN A 166 -8.61 -10.35 -8.33
CA GLN A 166 -7.29 -10.32 -8.96
C GLN A 166 -6.51 -9.08 -8.52
N LEU A 167 -7.18 -7.93 -8.35
CA LEU A 167 -6.54 -6.72 -7.83
C LEU A 167 -6.03 -6.91 -6.41
N ASP A 168 -6.81 -7.55 -5.54
CA ASP A 168 -6.40 -7.81 -4.16
C ASP A 168 -5.12 -8.66 -4.13
N ARG A 169 -5.05 -9.73 -4.94
CA ARG A 169 -3.84 -10.56 -5.05
C ARG A 169 -2.63 -9.82 -5.63
N MET A 170 -2.86 -8.98 -6.65
CA MET A 170 -1.78 -8.14 -7.20
C MET A 170 -1.25 -7.16 -6.16
N ALA A 171 -2.12 -6.62 -5.31
CA ALA A 171 -1.70 -5.76 -4.22
C ALA A 171 -0.91 -6.53 -3.17
N ASP A 172 -1.38 -7.71 -2.74
CA ASP A 172 -0.65 -8.57 -1.80
C ASP A 172 0.77 -8.87 -2.31
N ASP A 173 0.92 -9.19 -3.60
CA ASP A 173 2.22 -9.46 -4.22
C ASP A 173 3.14 -8.22 -4.21
N LEU A 174 2.62 -7.04 -4.57
CA LEU A 174 3.35 -5.78 -4.58
C LEU A 174 3.75 -5.32 -3.16
N GLU A 175 2.83 -5.48 -2.20
CA GLU A 175 3.08 -5.14 -0.79
C GLU A 175 4.13 -6.08 -0.18
N ALA A 176 4.10 -7.37 -0.52
CA ALA A 176 5.11 -8.32 -0.08
C ALA A 176 6.51 -8.03 -0.69
N GLU A 177 6.57 -7.65 -1.96
CA GLU A 177 7.81 -7.23 -2.61
C GLU A 177 8.39 -5.98 -1.92
N ALA A 178 7.57 -4.94 -1.74
CA ALA A 178 7.97 -3.73 -1.02
C ALA A 178 8.45 -4.02 0.42
N ALA A 179 7.72 -4.89 1.14
CA ALA A 179 8.08 -5.27 2.51
C ALA A 179 9.44 -5.96 2.58
N SER A 180 9.79 -6.75 1.56
CA SER A 180 11.12 -7.39 1.46
C SER A 180 12.27 -6.39 1.29
N GLU A 181 11.96 -5.18 0.81
CA GLU A 181 12.89 -4.05 0.67
C GLU A 181 12.80 -3.06 1.85
N GLY A 182 12.04 -3.38 2.91
CA GLY A 182 11.88 -2.52 4.09
C GLY A 182 10.90 -1.35 3.87
N MET A 183 10.01 -1.47 2.88
CA MET A 183 9.02 -0.45 2.55
C MET A 183 7.60 -0.98 2.75
N VAL A 184 6.72 -0.12 3.25
CA VAL A 184 5.27 -0.36 3.32
C VAL A 184 4.58 0.63 2.39
N ILE A 185 4.02 0.11 1.30
CA ILE A 185 3.25 0.92 0.35
C ILE A 185 1.78 0.87 0.73
N ARG A 186 1.16 2.04 0.86
CA ARG A 186 -0.26 2.20 1.22
C ARG A 186 -1.16 2.24 0.00
N SER A 187 -2.41 1.82 0.20
CA SER A 187 -3.50 2.03 -0.76
C SER A 187 -3.22 1.39 -2.13
N VAL A 188 -2.44 0.31 -2.19
CA VAL A 188 -2.05 -0.35 -3.46
C VAL A 188 -3.27 -0.84 -4.23
N VAL A 189 -4.22 -1.50 -3.55
CA VAL A 189 -5.47 -1.96 -4.18
C VAL A 189 -6.26 -0.80 -4.79
N ASP A 190 -6.38 0.32 -4.06
CA ASP A 190 -7.16 1.47 -4.53
C ASP A 190 -6.48 2.16 -5.71
N TRP A 191 -5.15 2.26 -5.68
CA TRP A 191 -4.38 2.70 -6.83
C TRP A 191 -4.59 1.78 -8.04
N LEU A 192 -4.51 0.45 -7.87
CA LEU A 192 -4.77 -0.50 -8.95
C LEU A 192 -6.21 -0.40 -9.50
N ARG A 193 -7.20 -0.15 -8.63
CA ARG A 193 -8.60 0.08 -9.03
C ARG A 193 -8.72 1.34 -9.88
N GLU A 194 -8.04 2.41 -9.51
CA GLU A 194 -8.00 3.66 -10.27
C GLU A 194 -7.36 3.44 -11.66
N GLN A 195 -6.21 2.76 -11.72
CA GLN A 195 -5.55 2.43 -12.98
C GLN A 195 -6.43 1.55 -13.88
N ARG A 196 -7.11 0.54 -13.32
CA ARG A 196 -8.08 -0.27 -14.08
C ARG A 196 -9.25 0.57 -14.60
N ALA A 197 -9.75 1.52 -13.81
CA ALA A 197 -10.85 2.40 -14.22
C ALA A 197 -10.44 3.33 -15.36
N GLU A 198 -9.21 3.86 -15.34
CA GLU A 198 -8.63 4.61 -16.45
C GLU A 198 -8.53 3.75 -17.73
N MET A 199 -8.01 2.52 -17.63
CA MET A 199 -7.94 1.61 -18.79
C MET A 199 -9.32 1.30 -19.37
N ARG A 200 -10.36 1.14 -18.53
CA ARG A 200 -11.74 0.94 -19.00
C ARG A 200 -12.25 2.14 -19.79
N ARG A 201 -12.00 3.36 -19.30
CA ARG A 201 -12.36 4.60 -20.02
C ARG A 201 -11.67 4.67 -21.38
N GLN A 202 -10.38 4.38 -21.44
CA GLN A 202 -9.63 4.37 -22.71
C GLN A 202 -10.21 3.36 -23.72
N VAL A 203 -10.52 2.14 -23.27
CA VAL A 203 -11.13 1.11 -24.13
C VAL A 203 -12.52 1.55 -24.63
N GLU A 204 -13.33 2.16 -23.76
CA GLU A 204 -14.64 2.69 -24.13
C GLU A 204 -14.54 3.81 -25.18
N ASP A 205 -13.59 4.73 -25.00
CA ASP A 205 -13.33 5.83 -25.94
C ASP A 205 -12.86 5.29 -27.30
N GLU A 206 -11.87 4.40 -27.33
CA GLU A 206 -11.37 3.77 -28.56
C GLU A 206 -12.48 2.98 -29.30
N LEU A 207 -13.31 2.25 -28.56
CA LEU A 207 -14.43 1.52 -29.13
C LEU A 207 -15.48 2.49 -29.71
N GLY A 208 -15.72 3.62 -29.03
CA GLY A 208 -16.57 4.71 -29.52
C GLY A 208 -16.09 5.23 -30.88
N GLU A 209 -14.80 5.51 -31.01
CA GLU A 209 -14.19 5.96 -32.27
C GLU A 209 -14.32 4.92 -33.40
N VAL A 210 -14.12 3.63 -33.08
CA VAL A 210 -14.32 2.53 -34.05
C VAL A 210 -15.77 2.46 -34.50
N VAL A 211 -16.72 2.57 -33.56
CA VAL A 211 -18.15 2.54 -33.85
C VAL A 211 -18.56 3.72 -34.74
N ASP A 212 -18.07 4.92 -34.48
CA ASP A 212 -18.42 6.09 -35.28
C ASP A 212 -17.83 6.04 -36.69
N ARG A 213 -16.59 5.53 -36.83
CA ARG A 213 -15.99 5.24 -38.14
C ARG A 213 -16.79 4.20 -38.91
N LEU A 214 -17.25 3.13 -38.25
CA LEU A 214 -18.09 2.10 -38.88
C LEU A 214 -19.43 2.67 -39.38
N LYS A 215 -20.05 3.59 -38.61
CA LYS A 215 -21.27 4.30 -39.06
C LYS A 215 -20.99 5.15 -40.29
N ALA A 216 -19.90 5.92 -40.30
CA ALA A 216 -19.53 6.75 -41.44
C ALA A 216 -19.28 5.92 -42.71
N ASP A 217 -18.57 4.79 -42.59
CA ASP A 217 -18.33 3.86 -43.69
C ASP A 217 -19.63 3.22 -44.19
N THR A 218 -20.56 2.91 -43.28
CA THR A 218 -21.89 2.39 -43.64
C THR A 218 -22.69 3.42 -44.44
N ILE A 219 -22.72 4.68 -44.01
CA ILE A 219 -23.37 5.78 -44.74
C ILE A 219 -22.75 5.93 -46.14
N ARG A 220 -21.42 5.96 -46.23
CA ARG A 220 -20.70 6.08 -47.50
C ARG A 220 -21.00 4.91 -48.44
N ARG A 221 -21.06 3.68 -47.91
CA ARG A 221 -21.45 2.50 -48.67
C ARG A 221 -22.87 2.65 -49.21
N ASP A 222 -23.82 3.08 -48.38
CA ASP A 222 -25.22 3.23 -48.78
C ASP A 222 -25.40 4.34 -49.83
N GLU A 223 -24.66 5.45 -49.73
CA GLU A 223 -24.59 6.49 -50.76
C GLU A 223 -24.04 5.96 -52.10
N LEU A 224 -22.96 5.17 -52.06
CA LEU A 224 -22.41 4.54 -53.26
C LEU A 224 -23.40 3.55 -53.88
N VAL A 225 -24.03 2.71 -53.07
CA VAL A 225 -25.04 1.74 -53.52
C VAL A 225 -26.23 2.44 -54.14
N ASN A 226 -26.76 3.50 -53.52
CA ASN A 226 -27.84 4.30 -54.09
C ASN A 226 -27.43 4.98 -55.40
N THR A 227 -26.20 5.49 -55.48
CA THR A 227 -25.64 6.04 -56.72
C THR A 227 -25.57 4.98 -57.82
N MET A 228 -25.14 3.76 -57.49
CA MET A 228 -25.09 2.64 -58.42
C MET A 228 -26.49 2.23 -58.90
N TYR A 229 -27.48 2.15 -58.02
CA TYR A 229 -28.86 1.82 -58.40
C TYR A 229 -29.52 2.91 -59.25
N ALA A 230 -29.12 4.17 -59.08
CA ALA A 230 -29.56 5.28 -59.92
C ALA A 230 -28.97 5.24 -61.35
N TRP A 231 -28.00 4.37 -61.63
CA TRP A 231 -27.50 4.15 -62.98
C TRP A 231 -28.51 3.31 -63.75
N CYS A 232 -29.36 3.99 -64.52
CA CYS A 232 -30.48 3.40 -65.25
C CYS A 232 -30.08 2.41 -66.35
N SER A 233 -28.79 2.26 -66.69
CA SER A 233 -28.34 1.27 -67.67
C SER A 233 -26.85 0.89 -67.55
N GLN A 234 -26.47 -0.28 -68.07
CA GLN A 234 -25.06 -0.68 -68.29
C GLN A 234 -24.29 0.32 -69.16
N ARG A 235 -25.00 1.13 -69.96
CA ARG A 235 -24.41 2.15 -70.82
C ARG A 235 -23.99 3.38 -70.01
N ASP A 236 -24.79 3.79 -69.03
CA ASP A 236 -24.44 4.90 -68.12
C ASP A 236 -23.25 4.54 -67.22
N LEU A 237 -23.16 3.27 -66.81
CA LEU A 237 -22.00 2.73 -66.12
C LEU A 237 -20.76 2.79 -67.03
N ALA A 238 -20.86 2.27 -68.25
CA ALA A 238 -19.77 2.26 -69.24
C ALA A 238 -19.24 3.67 -69.57
N ASP A 239 -20.12 4.64 -69.76
CA ASP A 239 -19.76 6.03 -70.04
C ASP A 239 -19.00 6.70 -68.88
N ARG A 240 -19.29 6.32 -67.62
CA ARG A 240 -18.68 6.93 -66.43
C ARG A 240 -17.36 6.33 -65.99
N ILE A 241 -17.16 5.03 -66.20
CA ILE A 241 -15.87 4.35 -65.93
C ILE A 241 -14.97 4.29 -67.19
N GLU A 242 -15.32 5.06 -68.22
CA GLU A 242 -14.55 5.22 -69.47
C GLU A 242 -14.18 3.88 -70.14
N VAL A 243 -15.08 2.90 -70.07
CA VAL A 243 -14.90 1.58 -70.70
C VAL A 243 -16.06 1.25 -71.62
N SER A 244 -15.84 0.34 -72.57
CA SER A 244 -16.91 -0.09 -73.47
C SER A 244 -18.02 -0.84 -72.72
N GLN A 245 -19.28 -0.66 -73.17
CA GLN A 245 -20.43 -1.39 -72.63
C GLN A 245 -20.23 -2.92 -72.67
N GLY A 246 -19.53 -3.43 -73.70
CA GLY A 246 -19.18 -4.85 -73.80
C GLY A 246 -18.21 -5.32 -72.71
N THR A 247 -17.27 -4.47 -72.28
CA THR A 247 -16.35 -4.74 -71.17
C THR A 247 -17.11 -4.85 -69.84
N VAL A 248 -18.06 -3.95 -69.61
CA VAL A 248 -18.93 -3.94 -68.42
C VAL A 248 -19.82 -5.18 -68.36
N SER A 249 -20.43 -5.56 -69.50
CA SER A 249 -21.28 -6.75 -69.58
C SER A 249 -20.49 -8.05 -69.31
N ASN A 250 -19.26 -8.16 -69.82
CA ASN A 250 -18.38 -9.29 -69.55
C ASN A 250 -17.92 -9.38 -68.08
N LEU A 251 -17.71 -8.25 -67.42
CA LEU A 251 -17.34 -8.20 -66.00
C LEU A 251 -18.49 -8.64 -65.08
N LEU A 252 -19.72 -8.18 -65.36
CA LEU A 252 -20.91 -8.55 -64.59
C LEU A 252 -21.27 -10.04 -64.78
N ASN A 253 -21.18 -10.56 -66.01
CA ASN A 253 -21.45 -11.98 -66.29
C ASN A 253 -20.40 -12.94 -65.71
N ARG A 254 -19.18 -12.46 -65.43
CA ARG A 254 -18.12 -13.25 -64.79
C ARG A 254 -18.29 -13.44 -63.28
N GLN A 255 -19.08 -12.60 -62.61
CA GLN A 255 -19.36 -12.72 -61.17
C GLN A 255 -20.66 -13.49 -60.87
N GLY A 256 -21.46 -13.79 -61.90
CA GLY A 256 -22.71 -14.57 -61.78
C GLY A 256 -22.56 -16.07 -62.13
N ALA A 257 -21.34 -16.56 -62.33
CA ALA A 257 -21.00 -17.97 -62.60
C ALA A 257 -20.06 -18.49 -61.50
#